data_AF-A0A7M2XIX4-F1
#
_entry.id   AF-A0A7M2XIX4-F1
#
_cell.length_a   1.000
_cell.length_b   1.000
_cell.length_c   1.000
_cell.angle_alpha   90.00
_cell.angle_beta   90.00
_cell.angle_gamma   90.00
#
_symmetry.space_group_name_H-M   'P 1'
#
loop_
_entity.id
_entity.type
_entity.pdbx_description
1 polymer ?
#
loop_
_entity_poly.entity_id
_entity_poly.type
_entity_poly.pdbx_seq_one_letter_code
_entity_poly.pdbx_strand_id
1 'polypeptide(L)'
;MQRTVFESGDSRVSTAPTGARISTAPTGARISTAAGDARSRVAVRLVGAQCVAALVWTLAVVSGASVWVACAIAVPPAALCLVRIGGRGTAEWIATVLRRRPDDVSVSGVLRDFHVGSAVPVGVLWDGPYATVVLEPFSPAGAITRLGRDSEETGRTLPLDAIAACLYRHDVVLDGIDVVVQGRRVRDSTPAGQAYAQLLGPLPAAAERTVRVVLRLDVTSCAAAAARRGGGSEGAARTVVAAARRVIRALGDAGYGARLLTASEIEQAALRISHGVPATEWAPTRRHVALASAFDSGGAFDPRRIDRRHTAAIWSHPTLASTLVLRLRPGDDGSVRVGALARFTTREADVPSVAGLFPAYGRHAELLTAALPLGVPQLEDRVPLRESRSGELDALALPAGGCGQLIGSDDAGRAVTARLTGPGVRSVHIAGELYLAQQVVFRAVAVGARVVVHTDRSGAWRGLVGSAAGPDRLRLAGEYAGDHDFDTVVYDGVPPTSSMPHATAIHVHIHPDGWPRERPTVSLLQPGAAGDRVVLTVGGERTPLTLVTIAAESTHLGRSRMPDPAPQPG
;
A
#
# COMPACT_ATOMS: atom_id res chain seq x y z
N MET A 1 4.05 -1.91 -78.06
CA MET A 1 5.20 -1.56 -78.91
C MET A 1 6.47 -1.84 -78.10
N GLN A 2 7.56 -2.35 -78.71
CA GLN A 2 8.93 -2.62 -78.20
C GLN A 2 9.27 -2.27 -76.71
N ARG A 3 9.84 -3.13 -75.83
CA ARG A 3 10.91 -4.17 -75.94
C ARG A 3 12.24 -3.57 -76.44
N THR A 4 13.27 -3.30 -75.63
CA THR A 4 14.30 -4.21 -75.00
C THR A 4 15.11 -3.41 -73.93
N VAL A 5 16.14 -3.87 -73.18
CA VAL A 5 17.00 -5.09 -73.16
C VAL A 5 17.41 -5.50 -71.69
N PHE A 6 18.61 -6.06 -71.48
CA PHE A 6 19.29 -6.50 -70.24
C PHE A 6 20.20 -5.37 -69.64
N GLU A 7 20.99 -5.46 -68.56
CA GLU A 7 21.63 -6.53 -67.73
C GLU A 7 21.48 -6.23 -66.21
N SER A 8 21.55 -7.14 -65.21
CA SER A 8 22.36 -8.34 -64.85
C SER A 8 23.54 -8.06 -63.89
N GLY A 9 23.66 -8.86 -62.81
CA GLY A 9 24.60 -8.67 -61.68
C GLY A 9 24.06 -7.74 -60.56
N ASP A 10 24.42 -7.88 -59.27
CA ASP A 10 25.32 -8.83 -58.60
C ASP A 10 24.81 -9.13 -57.15
N SER A 11 25.14 -10.30 -56.60
CA SER A 11 24.61 -10.80 -55.32
C SER A 11 25.57 -10.54 -54.16
N ARG A 12 25.15 -9.76 -53.14
CA ARG A 12 25.94 -9.54 -51.92
C ARG A 12 25.42 -10.33 -50.71
N VAL A 13 26.18 -11.35 -50.35
CA VAL A 13 26.05 -12.13 -49.11
C VAL A 13 26.24 -11.21 -47.90
N SER A 14 25.32 -11.28 -46.93
CA SER A 14 25.48 -10.60 -45.64
C SER A 14 26.35 -11.43 -44.70
N THR A 15 27.47 -10.86 -44.25
CA THR A 15 28.44 -11.55 -43.39
C THR A 15 28.03 -11.49 -41.92
N ALA A 16 27.87 -12.66 -41.29
CA ALA A 16 27.58 -12.75 -39.86
C ALA A 16 28.82 -12.48 -38.99
N PRO A 17 28.71 -11.72 -37.87
CA PRO A 17 29.77 -11.62 -36.87
C PRO A 17 29.79 -12.87 -35.97
N THR A 18 30.82 -13.68 -36.10
CA THR A 18 31.04 -14.90 -35.32
C THR A 18 31.36 -14.63 -33.84
N GLY A 19 30.86 -15.48 -32.93
CA GLY A 19 31.69 -15.90 -31.79
C GLY A 19 31.30 -15.49 -30.36
N ALA A 20 30.01 -15.32 -30.02
CA ALA A 20 29.60 -15.29 -28.62
C ALA A 20 29.77 -16.67 -27.96
N ARG A 21 30.95 -16.95 -27.38
CA ARG A 21 31.21 -18.19 -26.63
C ARG A 21 30.36 -18.24 -25.36
N ILE A 22 29.34 -19.09 -25.34
CA ILE A 22 28.65 -19.45 -24.10
C ILE A 22 29.63 -20.22 -23.22
N SER A 23 30.10 -19.58 -22.15
CA SER A 23 30.92 -20.24 -21.14
C SER A 23 30.05 -21.20 -20.33
N THR A 24 30.31 -22.51 -20.45
CA THR A 24 29.65 -23.54 -19.65
C THR A 24 30.17 -23.48 -18.21
N ALA A 25 29.51 -22.66 -17.38
CA ALA A 25 29.76 -22.63 -15.94
C ALA A 25 29.52 -24.03 -15.33
N PRO A 26 30.31 -24.44 -14.31
CA PRO A 26 30.34 -25.82 -13.85
C PRO A 26 29.04 -26.25 -13.15
N THR A 27 28.66 -27.51 -13.35
CA THR A 27 27.53 -28.19 -12.68
C THR A 27 27.75 -28.23 -11.17
N GLY A 28 27.28 -27.20 -10.45
CA GLY A 28 27.59 -27.04 -9.03
C GLY A 28 26.83 -25.92 -8.32
N ALA A 29 25.64 -25.55 -8.81
CA ALA A 29 24.77 -24.57 -8.15
C ALA A 29 24.22 -25.10 -6.82
N ARG A 30 25.00 -24.96 -5.75
CA ARG A 30 24.55 -25.22 -4.39
C ARG A 30 23.47 -24.18 -4.04
N ILE A 31 22.30 -24.66 -3.64
CA ILE A 31 21.27 -23.82 -3.01
C ILE A 31 21.89 -23.22 -1.74
N SER A 32 22.04 -21.89 -1.67
CA SER A 32 22.41 -21.24 -0.40
C SER A 32 21.20 -21.29 0.51
N THR A 33 21.20 -22.22 1.48
CA THR A 33 20.16 -22.28 2.50
C THR A 33 20.24 -21.03 3.38
N ALA A 34 19.12 -20.62 3.98
CA ALA A 34 19.09 -19.42 4.82
C ALA A 34 20.11 -19.50 5.97
N ALA A 35 20.38 -20.72 6.46
CA ALA A 35 21.42 -21.02 7.44
C ALA A 35 22.85 -20.71 6.96
N GLY A 36 23.15 -20.85 5.66
CA GLY A 36 24.46 -20.53 5.08
C GLY A 36 24.78 -19.04 5.17
N ASP A 37 23.87 -18.20 4.66
CA ASP A 37 24.03 -16.75 4.70
C ASP A 37 23.91 -16.19 6.14
N ALA A 38 23.16 -16.85 7.02
CA ALA A 38 23.15 -16.51 8.44
C ALA A 38 24.53 -16.75 9.09
N ARG A 39 25.17 -17.90 8.82
CA ARG A 39 26.50 -18.25 9.33
C ARG A 39 27.59 -17.32 8.78
N SER A 40 27.58 -17.00 7.49
CA SER A 40 28.56 -16.07 6.89
C SER A 40 28.48 -14.67 7.52
N ARG A 41 27.26 -14.13 7.70
CA ARG A 41 27.02 -12.83 8.35
C ARG A 41 27.37 -12.81 9.85
N VAL A 42 27.42 -13.96 10.53
CA VAL A 42 27.97 -14.07 11.89
C VAL A 42 29.49 -14.13 11.86
N ALA A 43 30.08 -14.95 10.98
CA ALA A 43 31.53 -15.09 10.85
C ALA A 43 32.22 -13.75 10.53
N VAL A 44 31.71 -12.99 9.56
CA VAL A 44 32.25 -11.66 9.19
C VAL A 44 32.23 -10.69 10.37
N ARG A 45 31.20 -10.75 11.24
CA ARG A 45 31.13 -9.90 12.44
C ARG A 45 32.09 -10.36 13.54
N LEU A 46 32.27 -11.67 13.73
CA LEU A 46 33.24 -12.21 14.67
C LEU A 46 34.66 -11.81 14.28
N VAL A 47 35.01 -11.95 13.00
CA VAL A 47 36.29 -11.48 12.43
C VAL A 47 36.45 -9.98 12.60
N GLY A 48 35.43 -9.17 12.29
CA GLY A 48 35.47 -7.72 12.51
C GLY A 48 35.73 -7.33 13.96
N ALA A 49 35.06 -7.99 14.92
CA ALA A 49 35.28 -7.77 16.35
C ALA A 49 36.68 -8.22 16.80
N GLN A 50 37.20 -9.33 16.25
CA GLN A 50 38.57 -9.81 16.50
C GLN A 50 39.62 -8.83 15.96
N CYS A 51 39.43 -8.27 14.77
CA CYS A 51 40.32 -7.25 14.21
C CYS A 51 40.33 -5.97 15.05
N VAL A 52 39.18 -5.52 15.55
CA VAL A 52 39.10 -4.36 16.47
C VAL A 52 39.77 -4.68 17.81
N ALA A 53 39.54 -5.87 18.38
CA ALA A 53 40.21 -6.31 19.61
C ALA A 53 41.74 -6.29 19.45
N ALA A 54 42.25 -6.89 18.38
CA ALA A 54 43.68 -6.96 18.08
C ALA A 54 44.30 -5.56 17.86
N LEU A 55 43.62 -4.67 17.13
CA LEU A 55 44.06 -3.30 16.90
C LEU A 55 44.17 -2.50 18.20
N VAL A 56 43.11 -2.52 19.03
CA VAL A 56 43.07 -1.79 20.30
C VAL A 56 44.08 -2.36 21.30
N TRP A 57 44.23 -3.68 21.37
CA TRP A 57 45.23 -4.34 22.20
C TRP A 57 46.65 -3.95 21.79
N THR A 58 46.96 -4.00 20.48
CA THR A 58 48.29 -3.64 19.95
C THR A 58 48.62 -2.17 20.24
N LEU A 59 47.65 -1.26 20.03
CA LEU A 59 47.82 0.16 20.32
C LEU A 59 48.07 0.41 21.82
N ALA A 60 47.39 -0.31 22.71
CA ALA A 60 47.60 -0.18 24.15
C ALA A 60 48.99 -0.69 24.58
N VAL A 61 49.45 -1.83 24.05
CA VAL A 61 50.79 -2.38 24.32
C VAL A 61 51.89 -1.45 23.81
N VAL A 62 51.77 -0.93 22.59
CA VAL A 62 52.70 0.08 22.03
C VAL A 62 52.69 1.38 22.85
N SER A 63 51.57 1.70 23.50
CA SER A 63 51.46 2.85 24.42
C SER A 63 52.00 2.56 25.84
N GLY A 64 52.68 1.43 26.05
CA GLY A 64 53.29 1.05 27.33
C GLY A 64 52.35 0.43 28.36
N ALA A 65 51.11 0.08 28.00
CA ALA A 65 50.20 -0.63 28.91
C ALA A 65 50.64 -2.09 29.11
N SER A 66 50.47 -2.62 30.33
CA SER A 66 50.67 -4.04 30.59
C SER A 66 49.65 -4.90 29.82
N VAL A 67 50.02 -6.14 29.48
CA VAL A 67 49.19 -7.04 28.66
C VAL A 67 47.77 -7.21 29.23
N TRP A 68 47.63 -7.29 30.56
CA TRP A 68 46.33 -7.38 31.23
C TRP A 68 45.48 -6.11 31.06
N VAL A 69 46.10 -4.93 31.15
CA VAL A 69 45.41 -3.65 30.91
C VAL A 69 45.04 -3.49 29.44
N ALA A 70 45.93 -3.88 28.51
CA ALA A 70 45.63 -3.90 27.08
C ALA A 70 44.44 -4.83 26.74
N CYS A 71 44.36 -6.01 27.36
CA CYS A 71 43.20 -6.90 27.23
C CYS A 71 41.92 -6.26 27.79
N ALA A 72 41.98 -5.66 28.98
CA ALA A 72 40.83 -4.98 29.60
C ALA A 72 40.32 -3.79 28.77
N ILE A 73 41.20 -3.06 28.07
CA ILE A 73 40.84 -1.96 27.16
C ILE A 73 40.27 -2.49 25.83
N ALA A 74 40.75 -3.64 25.33
CA ALA A 74 40.31 -4.21 24.05
C ALA A 74 38.93 -4.90 24.10
N VAL A 75 38.53 -5.45 25.24
CA VAL A 75 37.25 -6.19 25.37
C VAL A 75 36.01 -5.30 25.18
N PRO A 76 35.87 -4.10 25.81
CA PRO A 76 34.70 -3.24 25.63
C PRO A 76 34.39 -2.83 24.17
N PRO A 77 35.36 -2.34 23.35
CA PRO A 77 35.08 -2.02 21.95
C PRO A 77 34.80 -3.26 21.11
N ALA A 78 35.45 -4.39 21.38
CA ALA A 78 35.17 -5.65 20.68
C ALA A 78 33.76 -6.19 21.00
N ALA A 79 33.32 -6.10 22.26
CA ALA A 79 31.95 -6.40 22.67
C ALA A 79 30.95 -5.43 22.01
N LEU A 80 31.27 -4.13 21.94
CA LEU A 80 30.46 -3.13 21.26
C LEU A 80 30.31 -3.41 19.76
N CYS A 81 31.30 -4.02 19.09
CA CYS A 81 31.17 -4.50 17.70
C CYS A 81 30.12 -5.60 17.52
N LEU A 82 29.75 -6.32 18.58
CA LEU A 82 28.74 -7.39 18.56
C LEU A 82 27.33 -6.91 18.97
N VAL A 83 27.23 -5.76 19.66
CA VAL A 83 25.94 -5.16 20.06
C VAL A 83 25.13 -4.74 18.83
N ARG A 84 23.81 -4.98 18.87
CA ARG A 84 22.87 -4.50 17.84
C ARG A 84 21.98 -3.39 18.39
N ILE A 85 22.03 -2.22 17.76
CA ILE A 85 21.20 -1.05 18.11
C ILE A 85 20.17 -0.88 16.99
N GLY A 86 18.87 -1.02 17.33
CA GLY A 86 17.78 -0.97 16.35
C GLY A 86 17.93 -2.00 15.21
N GLY A 87 18.41 -3.21 15.54
CA GLY A 87 18.68 -4.30 14.58
C GLY A 87 20.00 -4.17 13.79
N ARG A 88 20.60 -2.98 13.71
CA ARG A 88 21.86 -2.71 13.00
C ARG A 88 23.08 -3.09 13.84
N GLY A 89 24.18 -3.46 13.20
CA GLY A 89 25.47 -3.59 13.88
C GLY A 89 26.12 -2.22 14.13
N THR A 90 26.93 -2.07 15.17
CA THR A 90 27.60 -0.79 15.47
C THR A 90 28.54 -0.32 14.36
N ALA A 91 29.22 -1.22 13.64
CA ALA A 91 30.00 -0.87 12.45
C ALA A 91 29.14 -0.26 11.31
N GLU A 92 27.91 -0.75 11.11
CA GLU A 92 26.95 -0.17 10.16
C GLU A 92 26.49 1.22 10.63
N TRP A 93 26.29 1.38 11.95
CA TRP A 93 25.91 2.66 12.56
C TRP A 93 27.02 3.71 12.44
N ILE A 94 28.28 3.33 12.72
CA ILE A 94 29.48 4.15 12.52
C ILE A 94 29.60 4.54 11.05
N ALA A 95 29.47 3.60 10.11
CA ALA A 95 29.48 3.91 8.68
C ALA A 95 28.34 4.88 8.28
N THR A 96 27.15 4.74 8.88
CA THR A 96 26.02 5.67 8.64
C THR A 96 26.31 7.09 9.17
N VAL A 97 27.03 7.22 10.29
CA VAL A 97 27.37 8.51 10.92
C VAL A 97 28.58 9.19 10.27
N LEU A 98 29.55 8.42 9.76
CA LEU A 98 30.70 8.95 9.03
C LEU A 98 30.35 9.38 7.60
N ARG A 99 29.33 8.77 6.97
CA ARG A 99 28.83 9.18 5.64
C ARG A 99 28.27 10.61 5.67
N ARG A 100 28.86 11.49 4.86
CA ARG A 100 28.46 12.90 4.71
C ARG A 100 27.20 13.10 3.83
N ARG A 101 26.91 12.15 2.94
CA ARG A 101 25.64 12.02 2.22
C ARG A 101 25.11 10.58 2.40
N PRO A 102 23.78 10.36 2.42
CA PRO A 102 23.21 9.03 2.22
C PRO A 102 23.60 8.45 0.86
N ASP A 103 23.50 7.13 0.74
CA ASP A 103 23.73 6.45 -0.54
C ASP A 103 22.54 6.74 -1.47
N ASP A 104 22.84 7.06 -2.73
CA ASP A 104 21.84 7.10 -3.80
C ASP A 104 21.49 5.67 -4.23
N VAL A 105 20.22 5.43 -4.57
CA VAL A 105 19.67 4.09 -4.81
C VAL A 105 19.09 4.05 -6.22
N SER A 106 19.98 3.95 -7.20
CA SER A 106 19.64 3.91 -8.61
C SER A 106 18.70 2.76 -8.94
N VAL A 107 17.48 3.08 -9.35
CA VAL A 107 16.52 2.11 -9.91
C VAL A 107 16.93 1.83 -11.35
N SER A 108 17.68 0.74 -11.56
CA SER A 108 18.27 0.40 -12.86
C SER A 108 17.40 -0.53 -13.74
N GLY A 109 16.24 -0.95 -13.24
CA GLY A 109 15.36 -1.89 -13.94
C GLY A 109 14.63 -1.29 -15.15
N VAL A 110 14.51 -2.07 -16.22
CA VAL A 110 13.83 -1.68 -17.47
C VAL A 110 12.41 -2.25 -17.50
N LEU A 111 11.41 -1.37 -17.47
CA LEU A 111 10.00 -1.73 -17.51
C LEU A 111 9.47 -1.79 -18.95
N ARG A 112 8.76 -2.85 -19.32
CA ARG A 112 8.13 -2.99 -20.65
C ARG A 112 6.81 -3.76 -20.58
N ASP A 113 5.91 -3.46 -21.50
CA ASP A 113 4.66 -4.18 -21.69
C ASP A 113 4.83 -5.42 -22.58
N PHE A 114 4.27 -6.56 -22.15
CA PHE A 114 4.33 -7.85 -22.83
C PHE A 114 2.93 -8.41 -23.11
N HIS A 115 2.69 -8.90 -24.32
CA HIS A 115 1.39 -9.45 -24.76
C HIS A 115 1.35 -10.98 -24.59
N VAL A 116 1.01 -11.44 -23.38
CA VAL A 116 0.99 -12.89 -23.05
C VAL A 116 -0.37 -13.53 -23.37
N GLY A 117 -0.71 -13.56 -24.66
CA GLY A 117 -1.94 -14.18 -25.18
C GLY A 117 -3.24 -13.49 -24.74
N SER A 118 -3.15 -12.25 -24.27
CA SER A 118 -4.28 -11.40 -23.85
C SER A 118 -4.28 -10.11 -24.65
N ALA A 119 -5.48 -9.58 -24.94
CA ALA A 119 -5.63 -8.29 -25.63
C ALA A 119 -5.11 -7.10 -24.81
N VAL A 120 -5.06 -7.23 -23.49
CA VAL A 120 -4.43 -6.26 -22.58
C VAL A 120 -2.97 -6.69 -22.34
N PRO A 121 -1.98 -5.78 -22.48
CA PRO A 121 -0.59 -6.04 -22.14
C PRO A 121 -0.38 -6.20 -20.62
N VAL A 122 0.80 -6.72 -20.25
CA VAL A 122 1.24 -6.87 -18.87
C VAL A 122 2.61 -6.23 -18.70
N GLY A 123 2.76 -5.34 -17.71
CA GLY A 123 4.04 -4.74 -17.37
C GLY A 123 4.97 -5.76 -16.70
N VAL A 124 6.18 -5.92 -17.23
CA VAL A 124 7.26 -6.72 -16.66
C VAL A 124 8.49 -5.84 -16.50
N LEU A 125 8.96 -5.69 -15.26
CA LEU A 125 10.21 -5.03 -14.92
C LEU A 125 11.36 -6.03 -15.00
N TRP A 126 12.46 -5.63 -15.65
CA TRP A 126 13.67 -6.43 -15.79
C TRP A 126 14.83 -5.76 -15.05
N ASP A 127 15.33 -6.39 -13.99
CA ASP A 127 16.47 -5.90 -13.20
C ASP A 127 17.49 -7.04 -13.02
N GLY A 128 18.56 -7.00 -13.81
CA GLY A 128 19.55 -8.08 -13.88
C GLY A 128 18.91 -9.44 -14.22
N PRO A 129 19.03 -10.47 -13.35
CA PRO A 129 18.39 -11.77 -13.55
C PRO A 129 16.91 -11.81 -13.14
N TYR A 130 16.38 -10.74 -12.52
CA TYR A 130 15.03 -10.72 -11.96
C TYR A 130 14.00 -10.17 -12.95
N ALA A 131 12.88 -10.87 -13.05
CA ALA A 131 11.66 -10.41 -13.72
C ALA A 131 10.57 -10.17 -12.66
N THR A 132 10.07 -8.95 -12.57
CA THR A 132 9.00 -8.56 -11.62
C THR A 132 7.72 -8.19 -12.36
N VAL A 133 6.57 -8.62 -11.84
CA VAL A 133 5.23 -8.19 -12.29
C VAL A 133 4.36 -7.77 -11.12
N VAL A 134 3.37 -6.93 -11.37
CA VAL A 134 2.45 -6.42 -10.34
C VAL A 134 1.01 -6.77 -10.68
N LEU A 135 0.25 -7.18 -9.67
CA LEU A 135 -1.19 -7.31 -9.72
C LEU A 135 -1.86 -6.44 -8.64
N GLU A 136 -3.06 -5.95 -8.93
CA GLU A 136 -3.88 -5.12 -8.04
C GLU A 136 -5.19 -5.87 -7.78
N PRO A 137 -5.43 -6.37 -6.54
CA PRO A 137 -6.73 -6.91 -6.14
C PRO A 137 -7.79 -5.82 -6.09
N PHE A 138 -9.03 -6.14 -6.50
CA PHE A 138 -10.13 -5.18 -6.44
C PHE A 138 -10.61 -4.98 -5.00
N SER A 139 -10.67 -3.72 -4.57
CA SER A 139 -11.16 -3.36 -3.23
C SER A 139 -12.60 -3.88 -3.01
N PRO A 140 -12.84 -4.76 -2.03
CA PRO A 140 -14.11 -5.49 -1.88
C PRO A 140 -15.25 -4.52 -1.56
N ALA A 141 -16.32 -4.59 -2.34
CA ALA A 141 -17.53 -3.79 -2.14
C ALA A 141 -18.22 -4.14 -0.82
N GLY A 142 -18.82 -3.13 -0.17
CA GLY A 142 -19.73 -3.31 0.96
C GLY A 142 -19.19 -4.17 2.10
N ALA A 143 -18.33 -3.60 2.94
CA ALA A 143 -17.97 -4.18 4.24
C ALA A 143 -18.10 -3.11 5.34
N ILE A 144 -18.64 -3.50 6.49
CA ILE A 144 -18.58 -2.70 7.72
C ILE A 144 -17.20 -2.91 8.33
N THR A 145 -16.53 -1.81 8.71
CA THR A 145 -15.22 -1.85 9.38
C THR A 145 -15.32 -1.15 10.74
N ARG A 146 -15.06 -1.90 11.80
CA ARG A 146 -15.13 -1.45 13.20
C ARG A 146 -13.71 -1.11 13.68
N LEU A 147 -13.54 0.05 14.29
CA LEU A 147 -12.25 0.59 14.69
C LEU A 147 -12.20 0.76 16.22
N GLY A 148 -11.21 0.13 16.84
CA GLY A 148 -10.78 0.43 18.20
C GLY A 148 -9.61 1.41 18.22
N ARG A 149 -8.95 1.55 19.37
CA ARG A 149 -7.74 2.40 19.50
C ARG A 149 -6.56 1.87 18.69
N ASP A 150 -6.31 0.56 18.80
CA ASP A 150 -5.17 -0.14 18.20
C ASP A 150 -5.60 -1.31 17.29
N SER A 151 -6.89 -1.38 16.94
CA SER A 151 -7.49 -2.48 16.17
C SER A 151 -8.37 -1.99 15.03
N GLU A 152 -8.34 -2.75 13.94
CA GLU A 152 -9.25 -2.63 12.81
C GLU A 152 -9.90 -4.00 12.53
N GLU A 153 -11.22 -4.05 12.58
CA GLU A 153 -12.05 -5.24 12.42
C GLU A 153 -12.92 -5.07 11.17
N THR A 154 -12.49 -5.69 10.07
CA THR A 154 -13.21 -5.73 8.80
C THR A 154 -13.49 -7.17 8.40
N GLY A 155 -14.65 -7.45 7.81
CA GLY A 155 -15.02 -8.78 7.30
C GLY A 155 -14.32 -9.17 5.98
N ARG A 156 -13.32 -8.39 5.54
CA ARG A 156 -12.65 -8.55 4.24
C ARG A 156 -11.13 -8.36 4.34
N THR A 157 -10.47 -9.38 4.88
CA THR A 157 -9.01 -9.45 4.97
C THR A 157 -8.39 -10.15 3.75
N LEU A 158 -7.20 -9.73 3.36
CA LEU A 158 -6.42 -10.33 2.29
C LEU A 158 -5.92 -11.73 2.71
N PRO A 159 -6.05 -12.79 1.88
CA PRO A 159 -5.62 -14.15 2.21
C PRO A 159 -4.10 -14.29 1.98
N LEU A 160 -3.32 -13.84 2.95
CA LEU A 160 -1.86 -13.83 2.93
C LEU A 160 -1.27 -15.24 2.87
N ASP A 161 -1.87 -16.22 3.54
CA ASP A 161 -1.42 -17.62 3.46
C ASP A 161 -1.66 -18.22 2.07
N ALA A 162 -2.76 -17.89 1.39
CA ALA A 162 -3.02 -18.33 0.02
C ALA A 162 -2.05 -17.67 -1.00
N ILE A 163 -1.69 -16.40 -0.77
CA ILE A 163 -0.65 -15.69 -1.54
C ILE A 163 0.73 -16.32 -1.28
N ALA A 164 1.07 -16.61 -0.02
CA ALA A 164 2.35 -17.22 0.34
C ALA A 164 2.49 -18.64 -0.21
N ALA A 165 1.40 -19.43 -0.24
CA ALA A 165 1.34 -20.75 -0.88
C ALA A 165 1.48 -20.72 -2.43
N CYS A 166 1.75 -19.55 -3.01
CA CYS A 166 2.17 -19.39 -4.41
C CYS A 166 3.68 -19.14 -4.57
N LEU A 167 4.45 -18.93 -3.49
CA LEU A 167 5.93 -18.87 -3.53
C LEU A 167 6.53 -20.18 -4.05
N TYR A 168 6.01 -21.31 -3.57
CA TYR A 168 6.42 -22.66 -3.91
C TYR A 168 5.29 -23.39 -4.65
N ARG A 169 5.28 -23.41 -6.00
CA ARG A 169 4.27 -24.18 -6.73
C ARG A 169 4.70 -24.64 -8.13
N HIS A 170 4.72 -25.97 -8.31
CA HIS A 170 5.16 -26.69 -9.51
C HIS A 170 6.63 -26.41 -9.87
N ASP A 171 6.92 -26.17 -11.15
CA ASP A 171 8.24 -26.02 -11.74
C ASP A 171 8.89 -24.64 -11.54
N VAL A 172 8.32 -23.81 -10.65
CA VAL A 172 8.69 -22.41 -10.43
C VAL A 172 8.66 -22.11 -8.94
N VAL A 173 9.80 -21.67 -8.42
CA VAL A 173 9.92 -21.01 -7.11
C VAL A 173 10.02 -19.52 -7.37
N LEU A 174 9.21 -18.71 -6.68
CA LEU A 174 9.36 -17.25 -6.71
C LEU A 174 10.46 -16.84 -5.75
N ASP A 175 11.27 -15.89 -6.19
CA ASP A 175 12.27 -15.25 -5.34
C ASP A 175 11.59 -14.46 -4.20
N GLY A 176 10.44 -13.83 -4.50
CA GLY A 176 9.63 -13.19 -3.45
C GLY A 176 8.26 -12.72 -3.92
N ILE A 177 7.42 -12.46 -2.92
CA ILE A 177 6.16 -11.73 -3.08
C ILE A 177 6.17 -10.56 -2.07
N ASP A 178 5.99 -9.34 -2.54
CA ASP A 178 5.83 -8.15 -1.71
C ASP A 178 4.38 -7.64 -1.80
N VAL A 179 3.69 -7.58 -0.66
CA VAL A 179 2.32 -7.03 -0.57
C VAL A 179 2.43 -5.57 -0.12
N VAL A 180 2.28 -4.66 -1.08
CA VAL A 180 2.36 -3.21 -0.91
C VAL A 180 0.95 -2.67 -0.68
N VAL A 181 0.69 -2.18 0.53
CA VAL A 181 -0.57 -1.53 0.91
C VAL A 181 -0.31 -0.03 1.08
N GLN A 182 -0.72 0.76 0.10
CA GLN A 182 -0.72 2.22 0.21
C GLN A 182 -2.12 2.68 0.67
N GLY A 183 -2.20 3.62 1.61
CA GLY A 183 -3.47 4.18 2.06
C GLY A 183 -3.40 5.65 2.47
N ARG A 184 -4.58 6.27 2.58
CA ARG A 184 -4.78 7.64 3.03
C ARG A 184 -5.92 7.68 4.05
N ARG A 185 -5.72 8.40 5.15
CA ARG A 185 -6.75 8.61 6.18
C ARG A 185 -7.83 9.58 5.71
N VAL A 186 -7.42 10.65 5.03
CA VAL A 186 -8.19 11.87 4.76
C VAL A 186 -7.50 12.72 3.69
N ARG A 187 -8.24 13.56 2.96
CA ARG A 187 -7.72 14.61 2.06
C ARG A 187 -7.71 15.96 2.78
N ASP A 188 -6.75 16.11 3.67
CA ASP A 188 -6.48 17.29 4.52
C ASP A 188 -6.14 18.60 3.77
N SER A 189 -6.16 18.59 2.44
CA SER A 189 -6.08 19.77 1.56
C SER A 189 -7.41 20.52 1.43
N THR A 190 -8.49 20.01 2.02
CA THR A 190 -9.82 20.63 2.05
C THR A 190 -10.22 20.99 3.49
N PRO A 191 -11.04 22.03 3.72
CA PRO A 191 -11.64 22.31 5.03
C PRO A 191 -12.37 21.08 5.61
N ALA A 192 -13.14 20.36 4.78
CA ALA A 192 -13.81 19.13 5.18
C ALA A 192 -12.82 18.05 5.66
N GLY A 193 -11.71 17.87 4.95
CA GLY A 193 -10.62 17.00 5.37
C GLY A 193 -9.99 17.41 6.70
N GLN A 194 -9.82 18.71 6.95
CA GLN A 194 -9.23 19.20 8.21
C GLN A 194 -10.15 18.98 9.41
N ALA A 195 -11.46 19.22 9.26
CA ALA A 195 -12.45 18.90 10.30
C ALA A 195 -12.56 17.37 10.52
N TYR A 196 -12.61 16.58 9.45
CA TYR A 196 -12.71 15.12 9.53
C TYR A 196 -11.45 14.47 10.13
N ALA A 197 -10.27 15.04 9.92
CA ALA A 197 -9.03 14.61 10.57
C ALA A 197 -9.11 14.76 12.11
N GLN A 198 -9.75 15.83 12.61
CA GLN A 198 -9.99 16.04 14.04
C GLN A 198 -11.01 15.03 14.58
N LEU A 199 -12.08 14.74 13.83
CA LEU A 199 -13.10 13.73 14.19
C LEU A 199 -12.49 12.33 14.35
N LEU A 200 -11.64 11.90 13.41
CA LEU A 200 -10.98 10.59 13.46
C LEU A 200 -9.98 10.47 14.60
N GLY A 201 -9.35 11.58 15.01
CA GLY A 201 -8.31 11.60 16.04
C GLY A 201 -7.26 10.50 15.81
N PRO A 202 -6.95 9.65 16.82
CA PRO A 202 -5.96 8.58 16.72
C PRO A 202 -6.51 7.24 16.16
N LEU A 203 -7.74 7.17 15.65
CA LEU A 203 -8.29 5.90 15.13
C LEU A 203 -7.49 5.37 13.94
N PRO A 204 -7.26 4.05 13.80
CA PRO A 204 -6.49 3.44 12.71
C PRO A 204 -7.27 3.38 11.38
N ALA A 205 -7.89 4.49 10.99
CA ALA A 205 -8.73 4.63 9.80
C ALA A 205 -7.93 5.05 8.56
N ALA A 206 -7.80 4.18 7.56
CA ALA A 206 -7.42 4.59 6.21
C ALA A 206 -8.61 4.44 5.26
N ALA A 207 -9.28 5.56 4.98
CA ALA A 207 -10.50 5.60 4.18
C ALA A 207 -10.26 5.10 2.75
N GLU A 208 -9.14 5.51 2.14
CA GLU A 208 -8.60 4.92 0.92
C GLU A 208 -7.50 3.91 1.28
N ARG A 209 -7.54 2.71 0.69
CA ARG A 209 -6.36 1.85 0.51
C ARG A 209 -6.35 1.25 -0.89
N THR A 210 -5.16 1.09 -1.45
CA THR A 210 -4.89 0.27 -2.62
C THR A 210 -3.86 -0.79 -2.24
N VAL A 211 -4.22 -2.07 -2.41
CA VAL A 211 -3.32 -3.20 -2.23
C VAL A 211 -2.71 -3.55 -3.58
N ARG A 212 -1.40 -3.83 -3.61
CA ARG A 212 -0.71 -4.39 -4.77
C ARG A 212 0.13 -5.58 -4.32
N VAL A 213 0.15 -6.62 -5.13
CA VAL A 213 0.98 -7.81 -4.91
C VAL A 213 2.02 -7.84 -6.02
N VAL A 214 3.28 -7.68 -5.63
CA VAL A 214 4.45 -7.63 -6.49
C VAL A 214 5.09 -9.01 -6.46
N LEU A 215 5.21 -9.68 -7.60
CA LEU A 215 5.81 -11.01 -7.72
C LEU A 215 7.15 -10.89 -8.42
N ARG A 216 8.21 -11.37 -7.78
CA ARG A 216 9.56 -11.41 -8.35
C ARG A 216 10.01 -12.85 -8.63
N LEU A 217 10.49 -13.06 -9.85
CA LEU A 217 11.05 -14.30 -10.34
C LEU A 217 12.55 -14.09 -10.63
N ASP A 218 13.43 -14.86 -10.02
CA ASP A 218 14.78 -15.05 -10.57
C ASP A 218 14.69 -15.98 -11.79
N VAL A 219 15.14 -15.48 -12.94
CA VAL A 219 15.07 -16.20 -14.21
C VAL A 219 16.18 -17.26 -14.31
N THR A 220 17.24 -17.18 -13.51
CA THR A 220 18.35 -18.14 -13.55
C THR A 220 17.99 -19.47 -12.89
N SER A 221 17.44 -19.46 -11.67
CA SER A 221 16.90 -20.66 -11.01
C SER A 221 15.71 -21.26 -11.77
N CYS A 222 14.88 -20.42 -12.41
CA CYS A 222 13.73 -20.87 -13.19
C CYS A 222 14.00 -21.06 -14.70
N ALA A 223 15.27 -21.16 -15.12
CA ALA A 223 15.64 -21.25 -16.54
C ALA A 223 14.96 -22.42 -17.30
N ALA A 224 14.82 -23.59 -16.66
CA ALA A 224 14.13 -24.74 -17.25
C ALA A 224 12.62 -24.49 -17.46
N ALA A 225 12.00 -23.69 -16.59
CA ALA A 225 10.60 -23.29 -16.71
C ALA A 225 10.41 -22.26 -17.83
N ALA A 226 11.36 -21.34 -18.01
CA ALA A 226 11.39 -20.40 -19.14
C ALA A 226 11.63 -21.11 -20.48
N ALA A 227 12.54 -22.08 -20.53
CA ALA A 227 12.83 -22.87 -21.73
C ALA A 227 11.58 -23.59 -22.28
N ARG A 228 10.81 -24.26 -21.40
CA ARG A 228 9.52 -24.88 -21.75
C ARG A 228 8.45 -23.91 -22.28
N ARG A 229 8.66 -22.60 -22.16
CA ARG A 229 7.72 -21.53 -22.55
C ARG A 229 8.28 -20.67 -23.69
N GLY A 230 9.20 -21.22 -24.49
CA GLY A 230 9.82 -20.58 -25.66
C GLY A 230 11.24 -20.07 -25.44
N GLY A 231 11.75 -20.11 -24.20
CA GLY A 231 13.10 -19.66 -23.86
C GLY A 231 13.29 -18.13 -23.91
N GLY A 232 14.52 -17.69 -23.65
CA GLY A 232 14.89 -16.28 -23.61
C GLY A 232 14.09 -15.44 -22.60
N SER A 233 14.12 -14.12 -22.79
CA SER A 233 13.34 -13.17 -21.99
C SER A 233 11.83 -13.36 -22.14
N GLU A 234 11.34 -13.78 -23.31
CA GLU A 234 9.91 -13.97 -23.56
C GLU A 234 9.34 -15.19 -22.83
N GLY A 235 10.04 -16.33 -22.85
CA GLY A 235 9.67 -17.52 -22.07
C GLY A 235 9.73 -17.26 -20.57
N ALA A 236 10.66 -16.42 -20.11
CA ALA A 236 10.73 -15.96 -18.73
C ALA A 236 9.59 -14.99 -18.36
N ALA A 237 9.22 -14.05 -19.24
CA ALA A 237 8.03 -13.21 -19.10
C ALA A 237 6.75 -14.07 -18.97
N ARG A 238 6.59 -15.06 -19.87
CA ARG A 238 5.49 -16.05 -19.79
C ARG A 238 5.52 -16.84 -18.47
N THR A 239 6.70 -17.10 -17.90
CA THR A 239 6.85 -17.83 -16.63
C THR A 239 6.37 -17.00 -15.44
N VAL A 240 6.82 -15.73 -15.32
CA VAL A 240 6.39 -14.85 -14.22
C VAL A 240 4.91 -14.46 -14.35
N VAL A 241 4.40 -14.21 -15.56
CA VAL A 241 2.97 -13.97 -15.80
C VAL A 241 2.12 -15.21 -15.49
N ALA A 242 2.62 -16.43 -15.78
CA ALA A 242 1.96 -17.67 -15.36
C ALA A 242 1.95 -17.85 -13.83
N ALA A 243 2.96 -17.35 -13.11
CA ALA A 243 2.97 -17.33 -11.64
C ALA A 243 1.98 -16.30 -11.07
N ALA A 244 1.92 -15.09 -11.62
CA ALA A 244 0.93 -14.09 -11.22
C ALA A 244 -0.50 -14.55 -11.50
N ARG A 245 -0.75 -15.22 -12.64
CA ARG A 245 -2.04 -15.87 -12.93
C ARG A 245 -2.38 -17.02 -11.95
N ARG A 246 -1.43 -17.57 -11.17
CA ARG A 246 -1.72 -18.47 -10.03
C ARG A 246 -2.18 -17.68 -8.80
N VAL A 247 -1.52 -16.57 -8.45
CA VAL A 247 -1.96 -15.69 -7.34
C VAL A 247 -3.34 -15.10 -7.61
N ILE A 248 -3.66 -14.69 -8.84
CA ILE A 248 -5.01 -14.23 -9.22
C ILE A 248 -6.07 -15.32 -9.00
N ARG A 249 -5.74 -16.60 -9.25
CA ARG A 249 -6.65 -17.71 -8.92
C ARG A 249 -6.79 -17.92 -7.42
N ALA A 250 -5.69 -17.98 -6.66
CA ALA A 250 -5.73 -18.11 -5.21
C ALA A 250 -6.51 -16.98 -4.51
N LEU A 251 -6.46 -15.76 -5.06
CA LEU A 251 -7.33 -14.63 -4.65
C LEU A 251 -8.80 -14.87 -5.04
N GLY A 252 -9.07 -15.33 -6.27
CA GLY A 252 -10.41 -15.64 -6.75
C GLY A 252 -11.10 -16.77 -5.99
N ASP A 253 -10.35 -17.82 -5.63
CA ASP A 253 -10.79 -18.94 -4.79
C ASP A 253 -11.20 -18.46 -3.39
N ALA A 254 -10.59 -17.37 -2.91
CA ALA A 254 -10.94 -16.66 -1.67
C ALA A 254 -11.96 -15.51 -1.87
N GLY A 255 -12.58 -15.41 -3.05
CA GLY A 255 -13.62 -14.42 -3.35
C GLY A 255 -13.13 -13.01 -3.75
N TYR A 256 -11.85 -12.85 -4.10
CA TYR A 256 -11.25 -11.60 -4.54
C TYR A 256 -10.86 -11.63 -6.03
N GLY A 257 -11.52 -10.81 -6.85
CA GLY A 257 -11.02 -10.53 -8.20
C GLY A 257 -9.74 -9.69 -8.16
N ALA A 258 -8.83 -9.93 -9.11
CA ALA A 258 -7.59 -9.17 -9.25
C ALA A 258 -7.15 -9.07 -10.71
N ARG A 259 -6.41 -8.02 -11.06
CA ARG A 259 -5.88 -7.77 -12.42
C ARG A 259 -4.37 -7.58 -12.42
N LEU A 260 -3.74 -7.86 -13.55
CA LEU A 260 -2.35 -7.43 -13.81
C LEU A 260 -2.33 -5.92 -14.14
N LEU A 261 -1.21 -5.28 -13.88
CA LEU A 261 -0.94 -3.88 -14.25
C LEU A 261 -0.11 -3.80 -15.55
N THR A 262 -0.28 -2.71 -16.30
CA THR A 262 0.63 -2.35 -17.43
C THR A 262 1.90 -1.66 -16.91
N ALA A 263 2.87 -1.44 -17.79
CA ALA A 263 4.08 -0.65 -17.49
C ALA A 263 3.73 0.74 -16.91
N SER A 264 2.91 1.52 -17.61
CA SER A 264 2.56 2.87 -17.15
C SER A 264 1.79 2.86 -15.82
N GLU A 265 0.97 1.84 -15.54
CA GLU A 265 0.28 1.72 -14.26
C GLU A 265 1.22 1.41 -13.09
N ILE A 266 2.30 0.67 -13.33
CA ILE A 266 3.35 0.39 -12.33
C ILE A 266 4.18 1.66 -12.04
N GLU A 267 4.52 2.44 -13.07
CA GLU A 267 5.16 3.75 -12.93
C GLU A 267 4.28 4.73 -12.15
N GLN A 268 3.00 4.86 -12.52
CA GLN A 268 2.03 5.67 -11.80
C GLN A 268 1.85 5.21 -10.34
N ALA A 269 1.90 3.90 -10.08
CA ALA A 269 1.83 3.33 -8.74
C ALA A 269 3.09 3.63 -7.90
N ALA A 270 4.28 3.66 -8.51
CA ALA A 270 5.51 4.08 -7.86
C ALA A 270 5.50 5.59 -7.55
N LEU A 271 5.16 6.43 -8.55
CA LEU A 271 5.03 7.88 -8.38
C LEU A 271 3.94 8.24 -7.35
N ARG A 272 2.88 7.45 -7.22
CA ARG A 272 1.85 7.66 -6.18
C ARG A 272 2.42 7.49 -4.77
N ILE A 273 3.45 6.65 -4.57
CA ILE A 273 4.12 6.45 -3.28
C ILE A 273 5.15 7.56 -3.05
N SER A 274 5.96 7.93 -4.05
CA SER A 274 6.93 9.03 -3.97
C SER A 274 6.32 10.43 -4.22
N HIS A 275 4.99 10.57 -4.08
CA HIS A 275 4.26 11.83 -4.21
C HIS A 275 4.55 12.65 -5.48
N GLY A 276 4.76 11.95 -6.60
CA GLY A 276 5.02 12.50 -7.93
C GLY A 276 6.49 12.69 -8.28
N VAL A 277 7.43 12.47 -7.35
CA VAL A 277 8.86 12.69 -7.57
C VAL A 277 9.55 11.40 -8.04
N PRO A 278 10.25 11.38 -9.19
CA PRO A 278 11.02 10.21 -9.62
C PRO A 278 12.24 9.97 -8.73
N ALA A 279 12.73 8.73 -8.66
CA ALA A 279 13.82 8.34 -7.75
C ALA A 279 15.10 9.16 -7.92
N THR A 280 15.39 9.62 -9.14
CA THR A 280 16.54 10.46 -9.51
C THR A 280 16.50 11.89 -8.97
N GLU A 281 15.35 12.36 -8.48
CA GLU A 281 15.15 13.71 -7.95
C GLU A 281 15.00 13.73 -6.42
N TRP A 282 15.07 12.57 -5.77
CA TRP A 282 14.95 12.46 -4.33
C TRP A 282 16.13 13.12 -3.61
N ALA A 283 15.85 13.91 -2.57
CA ALA A 283 16.86 14.52 -1.72
C ALA A 283 16.90 13.80 -0.35
N PRO A 284 17.67 12.70 -0.19
CA PRO A 284 17.74 11.96 1.06
C PRO A 284 18.52 12.71 2.14
N THR A 285 17.98 12.72 3.35
CA THR A 285 18.64 13.22 4.56
C THR A 285 18.85 12.10 5.56
N ARG A 286 19.37 12.43 6.75
CA ARG A 286 19.53 11.45 7.83
C ARG A 286 18.21 11.00 8.48
N ARG A 287 17.09 11.68 8.26
CA ARG A 287 15.79 11.40 8.92
C ARG A 287 14.58 11.22 7.98
N HIS A 288 14.69 11.60 6.71
CA HIS A 288 13.63 11.51 5.72
C HIS A 288 14.22 11.52 4.30
N VAL A 289 13.40 11.26 3.29
CA VAL A 289 13.61 11.75 1.93
C VAL A 289 12.77 13.02 1.76
N ALA A 290 13.37 14.12 1.29
CA ALA A 290 12.58 15.27 0.86
C ALA A 290 12.05 15.04 -0.56
N LEU A 291 10.74 15.29 -0.71
CA LEU A 291 9.97 15.25 -1.96
C LEU A 291 9.49 16.70 -2.24
N ALA A 292 8.89 16.95 -3.41
CA ALA A 292 8.64 18.31 -3.90
C ALA A 292 7.80 19.21 -2.97
N SER A 293 6.87 18.64 -2.20
CA SER A 293 5.99 19.35 -1.27
C SER A 293 5.69 18.56 0.02
N ALA A 294 6.52 17.56 0.32
CA ALA A 294 6.34 16.63 1.44
C ALA A 294 7.66 15.96 1.83
N PHE A 295 7.67 15.28 2.98
CA PHE A 295 8.78 14.48 3.47
C PHE A 295 8.33 13.03 3.64
N ASP A 296 9.15 12.08 3.20
CA ASP A 296 8.90 10.65 3.41
C ASP A 296 9.86 10.08 4.46
N SER A 297 9.29 9.57 5.56
CA SER A 297 10.03 8.98 6.67
C SER A 297 9.48 7.59 7.03
N GLY A 298 9.99 6.96 8.09
CA GLY A 298 9.59 5.60 8.50
C GLY A 298 10.76 4.64 8.72
N GLY A 299 10.49 3.34 8.60
CA GLY A 299 11.34 2.30 9.18
C GLY A 299 11.01 0.87 8.76
N ALA A 300 11.73 -0.10 9.35
CA ALA A 300 11.45 -1.53 9.23
C ALA A 300 11.01 -2.08 10.60
N PHE A 301 10.06 -3.00 10.63
CA PHE A 301 9.57 -3.59 11.89
C PHE A 301 10.56 -4.60 12.48
N ASP A 302 10.49 -4.80 13.80
CA ASP A 302 10.98 -6.04 14.41
C ASP A 302 10.09 -7.20 13.93
N PRO A 303 10.61 -8.15 13.11
CA PRO A 303 9.79 -9.22 12.56
C PRO A 303 9.27 -10.17 13.64
N ARG A 304 9.87 -10.18 14.84
CA ARG A 304 9.35 -10.94 16.01
C ARG A 304 8.14 -10.29 16.68
N ARG A 305 7.86 -9.01 16.38
CA ARG A 305 6.74 -8.25 16.95
C ARG A 305 5.61 -7.99 15.98
N ILE A 306 5.78 -8.32 14.69
CA ILE A 306 4.75 -8.03 13.70
C ILE A 306 3.47 -8.85 13.97
N ASP A 307 2.40 -8.12 14.25
CA ASP A 307 1.05 -8.61 14.49
C ASP A 307 0.03 -7.62 13.87
N ARG A 308 -1.25 -7.98 13.96
CA ARG A 308 -2.39 -7.18 13.49
C ARG A 308 -2.42 -5.75 14.05
N ARG A 309 -2.05 -5.56 15.32
CA ARG A 309 -2.02 -4.25 16.00
C ARG A 309 -0.92 -3.38 15.40
N HIS A 310 0.27 -3.92 15.16
CA HIS A 310 1.36 -3.18 14.54
C HIS A 310 1.05 -2.80 13.08
N THR A 311 0.33 -3.64 12.34
CA THR A 311 -0.17 -3.29 10.99
C THR A 311 -1.34 -2.29 11.00
N ALA A 312 -2.13 -2.22 12.09
CA ALA A 312 -3.18 -1.22 12.27
C ALA A 312 -2.64 0.16 12.68
N ALA A 313 -1.65 0.20 13.59
CA ALA A 313 -1.06 1.43 14.13
C ALA A 313 -0.35 2.34 13.10
N ILE A 314 -0.14 1.85 11.88
CA ILE A 314 0.34 2.63 10.73
C ILE A 314 -0.72 3.66 10.27
N TRP A 315 -2.01 3.36 10.49
CA TRP A 315 -3.14 4.15 10.00
C TRP A 315 -3.73 5.11 11.04
N SER A 316 -3.14 5.23 12.22
CA SER A 316 -3.55 6.19 13.26
C SER A 316 -2.88 7.57 13.12
N HIS A 317 -1.74 7.64 12.44
CA HIS A 317 -0.91 8.84 12.37
C HIS A 317 -1.39 9.84 11.30
N PRO A 318 -1.35 11.16 11.55
CA PRO A 318 -1.76 12.17 10.58
C PRO A 318 -0.74 12.30 9.43
N THR A 319 -1.04 11.68 8.31
CA THR A 319 -0.16 11.58 7.13
C THR A 319 -0.92 11.84 5.83
N LEU A 320 -0.26 12.44 4.84
CA LEU A 320 -0.79 12.60 3.47
C LEU A 320 -0.99 11.25 2.77
N ALA A 321 -0.11 10.29 3.08
CA ALA A 321 -0.20 8.88 2.74
C ALA A 321 0.66 8.04 3.70
N SER A 322 0.26 6.79 3.92
CA SER A 322 1.07 5.75 4.58
C SER A 322 1.22 4.56 3.64
N THR A 323 2.38 3.91 3.65
CA THR A 323 2.64 2.69 2.87
C THR A 323 3.22 1.61 3.78
N LEU A 324 2.47 0.51 3.95
CA LEU A 324 2.95 -0.73 4.54
C LEU A 324 3.42 -1.66 3.42
N VAL A 325 4.58 -2.29 3.56
CA VAL A 325 4.94 -3.46 2.73
C VAL A 325 5.22 -4.66 3.61
N LEU A 326 4.44 -5.73 3.43
CA LEU A 326 4.82 -7.07 3.88
C LEU A 326 5.72 -7.70 2.80
N ARG A 327 6.85 -8.25 3.22
CA ARG A 327 7.74 -9.04 2.37
C ARG A 327 7.62 -10.51 2.71
N LEU A 328 7.24 -11.33 1.74
CA LEU A 328 7.16 -12.78 1.82
C LEU A 328 8.28 -13.39 0.96
N ARG A 329 9.11 -14.26 1.55
CA ARG A 329 10.24 -14.90 0.88
C ARG A 329 10.25 -16.41 1.12
N PRO A 330 10.78 -17.21 0.19
CA PRO A 330 10.99 -18.65 0.37
C PRO A 330 11.81 -18.95 1.64
N GLY A 331 11.34 -19.85 2.51
CA GLY A 331 12.01 -20.30 3.73
C GLY A 331 12.28 -21.81 3.72
N ASP A 332 13.17 -22.27 4.60
CA ASP A 332 13.60 -23.67 4.63
C ASP A 332 12.38 -24.61 4.91
N ASP A 333 12.39 -25.81 4.33
CA ASP A 333 11.33 -26.84 4.38
C ASP A 333 9.89 -26.37 4.06
N GLY A 334 9.74 -25.37 3.19
CA GLY A 334 8.44 -24.84 2.76
C GLY A 334 7.81 -23.85 3.75
N SER A 335 8.57 -23.41 4.76
CA SER A 335 8.22 -22.26 5.59
C SER A 335 8.25 -20.95 4.78
N VAL A 336 7.71 -19.89 5.36
CA VAL A 336 7.67 -18.56 4.72
C VAL A 336 8.43 -17.57 5.60
N ARG A 337 9.43 -16.89 5.01
CA ARG A 337 10.12 -15.80 5.68
C ARG A 337 9.33 -14.51 5.50
N VAL A 338 8.88 -13.91 6.60
CA VAL A 338 8.04 -12.70 6.65
C VAL A 338 8.74 -11.56 7.39
N GLY A 339 8.62 -10.35 6.87
CA GLY A 339 9.02 -9.10 7.54
C GLY A 339 8.29 -7.91 6.93
N ALA A 340 8.48 -6.71 7.49
CA ALA A 340 7.76 -5.53 7.04
C ALA A 340 8.52 -4.21 7.17
N LEU A 341 8.09 -3.23 6.38
CA LEU A 341 8.46 -1.83 6.50
C LEU A 341 7.22 -0.93 6.46
N ALA A 342 7.32 0.24 7.07
CA ALA A 342 6.33 1.31 6.95
C ALA A 342 7.00 2.60 6.49
N ARG A 343 6.37 3.27 5.52
CA ARG A 343 6.69 4.64 5.08
C ARG A 343 5.52 5.56 5.38
N PHE A 344 5.83 6.81 5.72
CA PHE A 344 4.87 7.86 6.04
C PHE A 344 5.25 9.11 5.28
N THR A 345 4.31 9.66 4.52
CA THR A 345 4.49 10.91 3.80
C THR A 345 3.77 12.04 4.53
N THR A 346 4.52 13.00 5.05
CA THR A 346 4.06 14.10 5.92
C THR A 346 4.35 15.46 5.28
N ARG A 347 3.61 16.50 5.67
CA ARG A 347 3.89 17.89 5.24
C ARG A 347 5.15 18.45 5.89
N GLU A 348 5.43 18.00 7.10
CA GLU A 348 6.58 18.42 7.91
C GLU A 348 7.60 17.27 8.05
N ALA A 349 8.83 17.62 8.39
CA ALA A 349 9.99 16.74 8.37
C ALA A 349 10.12 15.78 9.59
N ASP A 350 8.98 15.29 10.09
CA ASP A 350 8.88 14.41 11.27
C ASP A 350 9.07 12.91 10.94
N VAL A 351 9.29 12.09 11.97
CA VAL A 351 9.42 10.64 11.89
C VAL A 351 8.40 9.96 12.81
N PRO A 352 7.22 9.56 12.29
CA PRO A 352 6.13 8.96 13.08
C PRO A 352 6.57 7.77 13.95
N SER A 353 6.29 7.88 15.26
CA SER A 353 6.71 6.92 16.28
C SER A 353 5.72 5.76 16.41
N VAL A 354 5.72 4.86 15.42
CA VAL A 354 4.93 3.63 15.47
C VAL A 354 5.64 2.58 16.33
N ALA A 355 4.90 1.94 17.25
CA ALA A 355 5.42 0.84 18.06
C ALA A 355 6.04 -0.27 17.19
N GLY A 356 7.11 -0.90 17.67
CA GLY A 356 7.77 -2.00 16.96
C GLY A 356 8.52 -1.63 15.66
N LEU A 357 8.46 -0.37 15.21
CA LEU A 357 9.15 0.13 14.03
C LEU A 357 10.54 0.68 14.40
N PHE A 358 11.59 0.24 13.70
CA PHE A 358 12.93 0.81 13.83
C PHE A 358 13.18 1.89 12.77
N PRO A 359 13.51 3.14 13.16
CA PRO A 359 13.65 4.25 12.23
C PRO A 359 14.81 4.05 11.23
N ALA A 360 14.57 4.43 9.98
CA ALA A 360 15.47 4.19 8.86
C ALA A 360 16.67 5.15 8.77
N TYR A 361 17.15 5.73 9.88
CA TYR A 361 18.14 6.82 9.88
C TYR A 361 19.29 6.61 8.89
N GLY A 362 19.54 7.58 8.03
CA GLY A 362 20.54 7.55 6.96
C GLY A 362 20.29 6.56 5.79
N ARG A 363 19.25 5.73 5.87
CA ARG A 363 18.84 4.74 4.85
C ARG A 363 17.38 4.93 4.40
N HIS A 364 16.90 6.18 4.41
CA HIS A 364 15.51 6.52 4.11
C HIS A 364 15.16 6.39 2.62
N ALA A 365 16.10 6.64 1.70
CA ALA A 365 15.92 6.38 0.26
C ALA A 365 15.79 4.87 -0.01
N GLU A 366 16.70 4.05 0.52
CA GLU A 366 16.62 2.59 0.39
C GLU A 366 15.26 2.02 0.81
N LEU A 367 14.72 2.45 1.95
CA LEU A 367 13.40 1.97 2.39
C LEU A 367 12.23 2.58 1.62
N LEU A 368 12.39 3.72 0.95
CA LEU A 368 11.38 4.25 0.02
C LEU A 368 11.43 3.47 -1.31
N THR A 369 12.61 3.21 -1.88
CA THR A 369 12.81 2.31 -3.03
C THR A 369 12.27 0.92 -2.74
N ALA A 370 12.51 0.39 -1.53
CA ALA A 370 11.97 -0.89 -1.07
C ALA A 370 10.43 -0.91 -0.90
N ALA A 371 9.79 0.27 -0.83
CA ALA A 371 8.34 0.43 -0.73
C ALA A 371 7.64 0.58 -2.10
N LEU A 372 8.39 0.93 -3.16
CA LEU A 372 7.84 1.04 -4.51
C LEU A 372 7.38 -0.34 -5.04
N PRO A 373 6.34 -0.41 -5.89
CA PRO A 373 5.82 -1.65 -6.46
C PRO A 373 6.73 -2.24 -7.56
N LEU A 374 8.03 -2.01 -7.49
CA LEU A 374 9.05 -2.44 -8.45
C LEU A 374 9.73 -3.74 -8.00
N GLY A 375 9.62 -4.11 -6.73
CA GLY A 375 10.26 -5.32 -6.19
C GLY A 375 11.78 -5.28 -6.32
N VAL A 376 12.41 -4.11 -6.12
CA VAL A 376 13.84 -3.91 -6.38
C VAL A 376 14.70 -4.94 -5.61
N PRO A 377 15.62 -5.66 -6.27
CA PRO A 377 16.55 -6.60 -5.64
C PRO A 377 17.54 -5.90 -4.69
N GLN A 378 18.40 -6.70 -4.05
CA GLN A 378 19.45 -6.28 -3.08
C GLN A 378 18.98 -5.55 -1.80
N LEU A 379 17.76 -4.99 -1.76
CA LEU A 379 17.18 -4.28 -0.61
C LEU A 379 16.59 -5.22 0.46
N GLU A 380 16.94 -6.50 0.46
CA GLU A 380 16.41 -7.52 1.38
C GLU A 380 17.07 -7.48 2.75
N ASP A 381 18.40 -7.37 2.83
CA ASP A 381 19.14 -7.16 4.08
C ASP A 381 18.73 -5.88 4.83
N ARG A 382 17.90 -5.03 4.20
CA ARG A 382 17.39 -3.78 4.77
C ARG A 382 16.05 -3.96 5.50
N VAL A 383 15.35 -5.08 5.30
CA VAL A 383 14.06 -5.41 5.93
C VAL A 383 14.21 -6.75 6.66
N PRO A 384 14.42 -6.78 7.98
CA PRO A 384 14.62 -8.02 8.70
C PRO A 384 13.42 -8.96 8.59
N LEU A 385 13.68 -10.24 8.32
CA LEU A 385 12.66 -11.29 8.21
C LEU A 385 12.74 -12.25 9.41
N ARG A 386 11.60 -12.83 9.80
CA ARG A 386 11.52 -14.06 10.60
C ARG A 386 10.93 -15.18 9.76
N GLU A 387 11.10 -16.43 10.18
CA GLU A 387 10.26 -17.52 9.68
C GLU A 387 8.84 -17.44 10.29
N SER A 388 7.86 -17.91 9.52
CA SER A 388 6.51 -18.28 9.94
C SER A 388 6.18 -19.62 9.32
N ARG A 389 5.32 -20.39 9.99
CA ARG A 389 4.70 -21.57 9.37
C ARG A 389 3.64 -21.12 8.37
N SER A 390 3.34 -21.99 7.42
CA SER A 390 2.19 -21.81 6.53
C SER A 390 0.89 -21.94 7.33
N GLY A 391 -0.06 -21.02 7.13
CA GLY A 391 -1.31 -20.94 7.91
C GLY A 391 -1.25 -20.01 9.13
N GLU A 392 -0.20 -19.19 9.26
CA GLU A 392 -0.04 -18.21 10.35
C GLU A 392 -0.12 -16.74 9.87
N LEU A 393 -0.12 -16.48 8.56
CA LEU A 393 -0.01 -15.12 8.02
C LEU A 393 -1.35 -14.38 8.00
N ASP A 394 -2.47 -15.08 7.82
CA ASP A 394 -3.81 -14.51 7.85
C ASP A 394 -4.16 -13.92 9.24
N ALA A 395 -3.45 -14.32 10.30
CA ALA A 395 -3.55 -13.72 11.63
C ALA A 395 -3.08 -12.25 11.69
N LEU A 396 -2.33 -11.76 10.68
CA LEU A 396 -2.05 -10.33 10.50
C LEU A 396 -3.31 -9.54 10.09
N ALA A 397 -4.32 -10.21 9.54
CA ALA A 397 -5.65 -9.68 9.21
C ALA A 397 -5.61 -8.36 8.41
N LEU A 398 -4.72 -8.26 7.40
CA LEU A 398 -4.61 -7.05 6.58
C LEU A 398 -5.92 -6.77 5.82
N PRO A 399 -6.50 -5.57 5.91
CA PRO A 399 -7.65 -5.19 5.10
C PRO A 399 -7.36 -5.26 3.60
N ALA A 400 -8.25 -5.89 2.83
CA ALA A 400 -8.16 -5.92 1.36
C ALA A 400 -8.61 -4.61 0.69
N GLY A 401 -8.93 -3.57 1.47
CA GLY A 401 -9.38 -2.26 0.98
C GLY A 401 -9.40 -1.19 2.09
N GLY A 402 -9.80 0.02 1.71
CA GLY A 402 -9.98 1.13 2.66
C GLY A 402 -11.27 0.99 3.47
N CYS A 403 -11.26 1.54 4.69
CA CYS A 403 -12.42 1.48 5.60
C CYS A 403 -13.57 2.41 5.18
N GLY A 404 -13.31 3.36 4.28
CA GLY A 404 -14.24 4.43 3.93
C GLY A 404 -14.38 5.46 5.05
N GLN A 405 -15.58 6.02 5.19
CA GLN A 405 -15.84 7.13 6.10
C GLN A 405 -16.54 6.69 7.39
N LEU A 406 -16.35 7.47 8.47
CA LEU A 406 -17.04 7.28 9.74
C LEU A 406 -18.54 7.56 9.59
N ILE A 407 -19.34 6.58 9.98
CA ILE A 407 -20.80 6.70 10.05
C ILE A 407 -21.22 7.10 11.47
N GLY A 408 -20.73 6.38 12.47
CA GLY A 408 -21.09 6.58 13.87
C GLY A 408 -20.33 5.62 14.79
N SER A 409 -20.83 5.39 16.00
CA SER A 409 -20.34 4.34 16.90
C SER A 409 -21.36 3.21 17.07
N ASP A 410 -20.91 1.98 17.28
CA ASP A 410 -21.78 0.88 17.76
C ASP A 410 -22.07 1.02 19.28
N ASP A 411 -22.99 0.21 19.81
CA ASP A 411 -23.35 0.24 21.23
C ASP A 411 -22.21 -0.25 22.16
N ALA A 412 -21.09 -0.75 21.61
CA ALA A 412 -19.85 -1.03 22.33
C ALA A 412 -18.85 0.14 22.27
N GLY A 413 -19.25 1.29 21.71
CA GLY A 413 -18.43 2.51 21.60
C GLY A 413 -17.32 2.43 20.55
N ARG A 414 -17.28 1.40 19.70
CA ARG A 414 -16.31 1.30 18.60
C ARG A 414 -16.75 2.20 17.45
N ALA A 415 -15.81 2.86 16.80
CA ALA A 415 -16.08 3.68 15.64
C ALA A 415 -16.38 2.80 14.41
N VAL A 416 -17.50 3.04 13.73
CA VAL A 416 -17.99 2.20 12.62
C VAL A 416 -17.92 2.97 11.30
N THR A 417 -17.15 2.40 10.39
CA THR A 417 -16.82 2.98 9.08
C THR A 417 -17.36 2.11 7.94
N ALA A 418 -17.72 2.76 6.83
CA ALA A 418 -18.12 2.09 5.60
C ALA A 418 -17.72 2.92 4.36
N ARG A 419 -17.46 2.24 3.24
CA ARG A 419 -17.29 2.91 1.93
C ARG A 419 -18.66 3.26 1.36
N LEU A 420 -18.94 4.56 1.23
CA LEU A 420 -20.14 5.10 0.58
C LEU A 420 -19.88 5.64 -0.83
N THR A 421 -18.63 5.58 -1.32
CA THR A 421 -18.21 6.08 -2.63
C THR A 421 -17.11 5.21 -3.25
N GLY A 422 -16.94 5.34 -4.57
CA GLY A 422 -15.82 4.78 -5.31
C GLY A 422 -15.95 3.28 -5.67
N PRO A 423 -14.88 2.66 -6.22
CA PRO A 423 -14.94 1.36 -6.88
C PRO A 423 -15.60 0.25 -6.06
N GLY A 424 -16.66 -0.33 -6.62
CA GLY A 424 -17.49 -1.36 -5.99
C GLY A 424 -18.75 -0.84 -5.29
N VAL A 425 -18.85 0.46 -4.99
CA VAL A 425 -20.06 1.08 -4.43
C VAL A 425 -20.84 1.74 -5.55
N ARG A 426 -21.89 1.08 -6.06
CA ARG A 426 -22.69 1.62 -7.18
C ARG A 426 -23.83 2.53 -6.73
N SER A 427 -24.47 2.15 -5.62
CA SER A 427 -25.70 2.78 -5.13
C SER A 427 -25.72 2.84 -3.61
N VAL A 428 -26.06 4.01 -3.07
CA VAL A 428 -26.25 4.25 -1.63
C VAL A 428 -27.62 4.90 -1.43
N HIS A 429 -28.46 4.35 -0.55
CA HIS A 429 -29.78 4.94 -0.24
C HIS A 429 -29.79 5.52 1.18
N ILE A 430 -30.22 6.77 1.31
CA ILE A 430 -30.33 7.48 2.58
C ILE A 430 -31.82 7.81 2.81
N ALA A 431 -32.32 7.45 3.98
CA ALA A 431 -33.63 7.86 4.50
C ALA A 431 -33.42 8.61 5.81
N GLY A 432 -33.72 9.91 5.85
CA GLY A 432 -33.56 10.72 7.06
C GLY A 432 -33.58 12.23 6.80
N GLU A 433 -33.04 12.99 7.76
CA GLU A 433 -32.81 14.43 7.62
C GLU A 433 -31.82 14.74 6.50
N LEU A 434 -31.99 15.94 5.91
CA LEU A 434 -30.98 16.51 5.02
C LEU A 434 -29.61 16.65 5.72
N TYR A 435 -29.58 16.87 7.03
CA TYR A 435 -28.36 16.92 7.84
C TYR A 435 -27.52 15.64 7.74
N LEU A 436 -28.16 14.46 7.78
CA LEU A 436 -27.47 13.17 7.60
C LEU A 436 -26.85 13.04 6.20
N ALA A 437 -27.59 13.42 5.16
CA ALA A 437 -27.08 13.42 3.80
C ALA A 437 -25.92 14.42 3.61
N GLN A 438 -26.02 15.61 4.20
CA GLN A 438 -24.97 16.63 4.17
C GLN A 438 -23.71 16.16 4.92
N GLN A 439 -23.85 15.50 6.08
CA GLN A 439 -22.73 14.88 6.79
C GLN A 439 -22.08 13.76 5.96
N VAL A 440 -22.87 12.93 5.29
CA VAL A 440 -22.36 11.89 4.39
C VAL A 440 -21.56 12.50 3.24
N VAL A 441 -22.05 13.57 2.60
CA VAL A 441 -21.36 14.27 1.52
C VAL A 441 -20.09 14.98 1.99
N PHE A 442 -20.15 15.68 3.13
CA PHE A 442 -18.99 16.34 3.75
C PHE A 442 -17.85 15.34 4.00
N ARG A 443 -18.19 14.17 4.57
CA ARG A 443 -17.22 13.11 4.83
C ARG A 443 -16.74 12.41 3.56
N ALA A 444 -17.58 12.27 2.54
CA ALA A 444 -17.19 11.74 1.23
C ALA A 444 -16.12 12.62 0.57
N VAL A 445 -16.34 13.94 0.55
CA VAL A 445 -15.36 14.95 0.10
C VAL A 445 -14.09 14.91 0.95
N ALA A 446 -14.23 14.78 2.28
CA ALA A 446 -13.11 14.70 3.20
C ALA A 446 -12.24 13.44 2.99
N VAL A 447 -12.81 12.29 2.62
CA VAL A 447 -12.01 11.09 2.28
C VAL A 447 -11.44 11.13 0.86
N GLY A 448 -12.01 11.94 -0.04
CA GLY A 448 -11.42 12.32 -1.31
C GLY A 448 -12.33 12.29 -2.54
N ALA A 449 -13.61 11.94 -2.37
CA ALA A 449 -14.59 11.89 -3.45
C ALA A 449 -14.77 13.25 -4.16
N ARG A 450 -15.24 13.18 -5.40
CA ARG A 450 -15.72 14.32 -6.18
C ARG A 450 -17.23 14.18 -6.31
N VAL A 451 -17.97 15.02 -5.58
CA VAL A 451 -19.42 14.94 -5.42
C VAL A 451 -20.14 16.06 -6.19
N VAL A 452 -21.06 15.69 -7.08
CA VAL A 452 -22.01 16.63 -7.69
C VAL A 452 -23.40 16.38 -7.12
N VAL A 453 -24.12 17.44 -6.76
CA VAL A 453 -25.45 17.37 -6.12
C VAL A 453 -26.54 17.84 -7.07
N HIS A 454 -27.42 16.92 -7.45
CA HIS A 454 -28.68 17.18 -8.15
C HIS A 454 -29.78 17.30 -7.10
N THR A 455 -30.45 18.45 -7.06
CA THR A 455 -31.44 18.80 -6.02
C THR A 455 -32.36 19.91 -6.54
N ASP A 456 -33.63 19.88 -6.13
CA ASP A 456 -34.56 21.00 -6.32
C ASP A 456 -34.31 22.11 -5.28
N ARG A 457 -34.00 21.71 -4.05
CA ARG A 457 -33.75 22.56 -2.88
C ARG A 457 -32.30 23.06 -2.76
N SER A 458 -31.71 23.47 -3.88
CA SER A 458 -30.33 23.98 -4.01
C SER A 458 -29.88 24.92 -2.87
N GLY A 459 -30.74 25.85 -2.44
CA GLY A 459 -30.45 26.81 -1.36
C GLY A 459 -30.04 26.16 -0.03
N ALA A 460 -30.54 24.97 0.28
CA ALA A 460 -30.18 24.25 1.51
C ALA A 460 -28.77 23.62 1.45
N TRP A 461 -28.24 23.37 0.25
CA TRP A 461 -26.92 22.78 0.02
C TRP A 461 -25.80 23.81 -0.11
N ARG A 462 -26.09 25.07 -0.48
CA ARG A 462 -25.08 26.11 -0.75
C ARG A 462 -24.10 26.35 0.40
N GLY A 463 -24.56 26.28 1.66
CA GLY A 463 -23.69 26.45 2.83
C GLY A 463 -22.63 25.35 2.99
N LEU A 464 -22.98 24.12 2.61
CA LEU A 464 -22.03 23.00 2.56
C LEU A 464 -21.08 23.17 1.36
N VAL A 465 -21.61 23.43 0.17
CA VAL A 465 -20.84 23.59 -1.07
C VAL A 465 -19.78 24.67 -0.93
N GLY A 466 -20.16 25.86 -0.45
CA GLY A 466 -19.25 27.00 -0.29
C GLY A 466 -18.26 26.93 0.87
N SER A 467 -18.30 25.87 1.70
CA SER A 467 -17.42 25.78 2.90
C SER A 467 -16.64 24.48 3.03
N ALA A 468 -17.06 23.37 2.40
CA ALA A 468 -16.42 22.07 2.56
C ALA A 468 -15.15 21.90 1.70
N ALA A 469 -15.18 22.35 0.44
CA ALA A 469 -14.09 22.22 -0.53
C ALA A 469 -14.28 23.18 -1.73
N GLY A 470 -13.40 23.10 -2.74
CA GLY A 470 -13.54 23.82 -4.00
C GLY A 470 -14.51 23.15 -5.00
N PRO A 471 -14.88 23.85 -6.09
CA PRO A 471 -15.81 23.34 -7.12
C PRO A 471 -15.25 22.20 -7.98
N ASP A 472 -13.96 21.82 -7.82
CA ASP A 472 -13.39 20.59 -8.37
C ASP A 472 -13.79 19.33 -7.57
N ARG A 473 -14.23 19.53 -6.32
CA ARG A 473 -14.60 18.49 -5.33
C ARG A 473 -16.09 18.44 -5.01
N LEU A 474 -16.74 19.59 -4.87
CA LEU A 474 -18.13 19.68 -4.46
C LEU A 474 -18.81 20.85 -5.17
N ARG A 475 -19.92 20.58 -5.87
CA ARG A 475 -20.74 21.60 -6.57
C ARG A 475 -22.20 21.16 -6.73
N LEU A 476 -23.08 22.10 -7.06
CA LEU A 476 -24.42 21.78 -7.53
C LEU A 476 -24.39 21.45 -9.03
N ALA A 477 -25.27 20.55 -9.46
CA ALA A 477 -25.42 20.22 -10.87
C ALA A 477 -25.85 21.45 -11.69
N GLY A 478 -25.25 21.64 -12.87
CA GLY A 478 -25.58 22.75 -13.78
C GLY A 478 -24.91 24.10 -13.47
N GLU A 479 -24.15 24.24 -12.37
CA GLU A 479 -23.33 25.45 -12.11
C GLU A 479 -22.15 25.57 -13.09
N TYR A 480 -21.69 24.44 -13.66
CA TYR A 480 -20.56 24.35 -14.58
C TYR A 480 -20.83 23.30 -15.66
N ALA A 481 -20.13 23.40 -16.79
CA ALA A 481 -20.19 22.37 -17.84
C ALA A 481 -19.46 21.08 -17.42
N GLY A 482 -20.02 19.92 -17.79
CA GLY A 482 -19.38 18.61 -17.72
C GLY A 482 -19.22 18.04 -16.31
N ASP A 483 -20.19 17.24 -15.86
CA ASP A 483 -20.14 16.52 -14.57
C ASP A 483 -19.46 15.13 -14.66
N HIS A 484 -19.05 14.69 -15.86
CA HIS A 484 -18.51 13.34 -16.12
C HIS A 484 -17.27 12.96 -15.28
N ASP A 485 -16.50 13.96 -14.88
CA ASP A 485 -15.29 13.86 -14.07
C ASP A 485 -15.53 13.52 -12.59
N PHE A 486 -16.79 13.53 -12.15
CA PHE A 486 -17.18 13.30 -10.75
C PHE A 486 -17.40 11.80 -10.48
N ASP A 487 -16.86 11.33 -9.37
CA ASP A 487 -16.93 9.91 -8.95
C ASP A 487 -18.16 9.60 -8.07
N THR A 488 -18.92 10.63 -7.68
CA THR A 488 -20.06 10.52 -6.80
C THR A 488 -21.15 11.51 -7.23
N VAL A 489 -22.40 11.02 -7.34
CA VAL A 489 -23.57 11.82 -7.73
C VAL A 489 -24.62 11.70 -6.63
N VAL A 490 -25.10 12.83 -6.11
CA VAL A 490 -26.18 12.86 -5.12
C VAL A 490 -27.47 13.27 -5.82
N TYR A 491 -28.52 12.46 -5.64
CA TYR A 491 -29.88 12.74 -6.07
C TYR A 491 -30.74 12.98 -4.84
N ASP A 492 -31.00 14.25 -4.55
CA ASP A 492 -31.74 14.72 -3.38
C ASP A 492 -33.13 15.20 -3.78
N GLY A 493 -34.16 14.41 -3.43
CA GLY A 493 -35.56 14.64 -3.84
C GLY A 493 -35.88 14.42 -5.33
N VAL A 494 -34.88 14.53 -6.21
CA VAL A 494 -35.04 14.48 -7.68
C VAL A 494 -34.81 13.07 -8.28
N PRO A 495 -35.44 12.73 -9.41
CA PRO A 495 -35.16 11.50 -10.14
C PRO A 495 -33.73 11.49 -10.74
N PRO A 496 -33.14 10.32 -11.03
CA PRO A 496 -31.80 10.22 -11.60
C PRO A 496 -31.78 10.77 -13.03
N THR A 497 -31.05 11.86 -13.27
CA THR A 497 -30.97 12.52 -14.60
C THR A 497 -29.92 11.91 -15.52
N SER A 498 -28.93 11.19 -14.98
CA SER A 498 -27.90 10.50 -15.77
C SER A 498 -27.41 9.23 -15.06
N SER A 499 -27.06 8.21 -15.85
CA SER A 499 -26.31 7.05 -15.34
C SER A 499 -24.84 7.25 -15.70
N MET A 500 -23.98 7.37 -14.69
CA MET A 500 -22.53 7.45 -14.85
C MET A 500 -21.91 6.13 -14.36
N PRO A 501 -21.52 5.20 -15.26
CA PRO A 501 -21.18 3.82 -14.87
C PRO A 501 -19.98 3.67 -13.92
N HIS A 502 -19.13 4.69 -13.85
CA HIS A 502 -17.95 4.77 -12.98
C HIS A 502 -18.21 5.45 -11.64
N ALA A 503 -19.37 6.10 -11.46
CA ALA A 503 -19.68 6.91 -10.28
C ALA A 503 -20.64 6.21 -9.31
N THR A 504 -20.58 6.58 -8.03
CA THR A 504 -21.53 6.12 -7.02
C THR A 504 -22.76 7.03 -6.99
N ALA A 505 -23.95 6.47 -7.18
CA ALA A 505 -25.21 7.20 -7.00
C ALA A 505 -25.68 7.16 -5.55
N ILE A 506 -25.91 8.32 -4.93
CA ILE A 506 -26.43 8.48 -3.57
C ILE A 506 -27.85 9.06 -3.66
N HIS A 507 -28.86 8.30 -3.27
CA HIS A 507 -30.27 8.71 -3.30
C HIS A 507 -30.72 9.16 -1.91
N VAL A 508 -31.21 10.39 -1.80
CA VAL A 508 -31.58 11.03 -0.52
C VAL A 508 -33.07 11.31 -0.48
N HIS A 509 -33.74 10.70 0.48
CA HIS A 509 -35.18 10.85 0.75
C HIS A 509 -35.40 11.01 2.25
N ILE A 510 -36.58 11.53 2.66
CA ILE A 510 -36.93 11.62 4.08
C ILE A 510 -37.41 10.28 4.66
N HIS A 511 -38.00 9.42 3.84
CA HIS A 511 -38.55 8.11 4.21
C HIS A 511 -38.09 7.04 3.21
N PRO A 512 -37.92 5.78 3.65
CA PRO A 512 -37.41 4.70 2.80
C PRO A 512 -38.35 4.34 1.65
N ASP A 513 -39.64 4.67 1.73
CA ASP A 513 -40.63 4.43 0.66
C ASP A 513 -40.35 5.25 -0.62
N GLY A 514 -39.54 6.31 -0.51
CA GLY A 514 -39.06 7.08 -1.66
C GLY A 514 -37.85 6.45 -2.38
N TRP A 515 -37.23 5.41 -1.82
CA TRP A 515 -36.03 4.81 -2.40
C TRP A 515 -36.27 4.16 -3.79
N PRO A 516 -35.26 4.16 -4.68
CA PRO A 516 -35.26 3.32 -5.87
C PRO A 516 -35.57 1.84 -5.55
N ARG A 517 -36.28 1.16 -6.46
CA ARG A 517 -36.64 -0.27 -6.32
C ARG A 517 -35.45 -1.22 -6.39
N GLU A 518 -34.32 -0.77 -6.92
CA GLU A 518 -33.08 -1.54 -6.93
C GLU A 518 -32.50 -1.66 -5.52
N ARG A 519 -31.92 -2.82 -5.19
CA ARG A 519 -31.27 -3.00 -3.89
C ARG A 519 -29.97 -2.19 -3.85
N PRO A 520 -29.77 -1.28 -2.87
CA PRO A 520 -28.57 -0.50 -2.77
C PRO A 520 -27.36 -1.36 -2.36
N THR A 521 -26.15 -0.86 -2.63
CA THR A 521 -24.91 -1.45 -2.11
C THR A 521 -24.77 -1.19 -0.60
N VAL A 522 -25.22 -0.01 -0.15
CA VAL A 522 -25.28 0.41 1.26
C VAL A 522 -26.57 1.21 1.49
N SER A 523 -27.23 1.06 2.64
CA SER A 523 -28.26 2.02 3.06
C SER A 523 -28.06 2.55 4.47
N LEU A 524 -28.54 3.78 4.68
CA LEU A 524 -28.59 4.49 5.94
C LEU A 524 -30.04 4.90 6.20
N LEU A 525 -30.59 4.46 7.34
CA LEU A 525 -31.94 4.81 7.77
C LEU A 525 -31.90 5.47 9.15
N GLN A 526 -32.28 6.75 9.23
CA GLN A 526 -32.52 7.48 10.48
C GLN A 526 -33.99 7.26 10.89
N PRO A 527 -34.29 6.49 11.96
CA PRO A 527 -35.68 6.23 12.36
C PRO A 527 -36.42 7.54 12.65
N GLY A 528 -37.62 7.70 12.07
CA GLY A 528 -38.42 8.93 12.21
C GLY A 528 -37.84 10.19 11.54
N ALA A 529 -36.68 10.10 10.86
CA ALA A 529 -35.95 11.26 10.32
C ALA A 529 -35.69 12.38 11.36
N ALA A 530 -35.24 12.00 12.56
CA ALA A 530 -34.81 12.91 13.63
C ALA A 530 -33.72 12.28 14.52
N GLY A 531 -32.93 13.11 15.19
CA GLY A 531 -31.99 12.66 16.23
C GLY A 531 -30.73 11.92 15.73
N ASP A 532 -30.01 11.29 16.66
CA ASP A 532 -28.66 10.76 16.43
C ASP A 532 -28.60 9.29 16.00
N ARG A 533 -29.70 8.52 16.07
CA ARG A 533 -29.67 7.08 15.75
C ARG A 533 -29.85 6.83 14.25
N VAL A 534 -28.98 5.98 13.69
CA VAL A 534 -29.08 5.49 12.30
C VAL A 534 -28.86 3.99 12.24
N VAL A 535 -29.50 3.32 11.29
CA VAL A 535 -29.26 1.91 10.96
C VAL A 535 -28.49 1.84 9.65
N LEU A 536 -27.23 1.42 9.75
CA LEU A 536 -26.37 1.12 8.60
C LEU A 536 -26.68 -0.31 8.12
N THR A 537 -26.95 -0.47 6.82
CA THR A 537 -27.13 -1.79 6.19
C THR A 537 -26.13 -1.98 5.07
N VAL A 538 -25.29 -3.01 5.14
CA VAL A 538 -24.22 -3.31 4.17
C VAL A 538 -24.16 -4.81 3.93
N GLY A 539 -24.30 -5.26 2.68
CA GLY A 539 -24.19 -6.70 2.36
C GLY A 539 -25.22 -7.62 3.04
N GLY A 540 -26.25 -7.06 3.68
CA GLY A 540 -27.22 -7.77 4.53
C GLY A 540 -26.98 -7.62 6.03
N GLU A 541 -25.77 -7.24 6.47
CA GLU A 541 -25.48 -6.89 7.86
C GLU A 541 -26.19 -5.57 8.21
N ARG A 542 -27.07 -5.58 9.22
CA ARG A 542 -27.74 -4.39 9.76
C ARG A 542 -27.14 -4.05 11.11
N THR A 543 -26.54 -2.88 11.24
CA THR A 543 -25.92 -2.38 12.48
C THR A 543 -26.61 -1.09 12.92
N PRO A 544 -27.22 -1.03 14.12
CA PRO A 544 -27.64 0.23 14.72
C PRO A 544 -26.40 1.02 15.17
N LEU A 545 -26.42 2.33 14.98
CA LEU A 545 -25.32 3.24 15.29
C LEU A 545 -25.84 4.53 15.90
N THR A 546 -24.98 5.20 16.67
CA THR A 546 -25.13 6.61 17.07
C THR A 546 -24.24 7.47 16.18
N LEU A 547 -24.79 8.49 15.53
CA LEU A 547 -24.05 9.48 14.77
C LEU A 547 -23.10 10.24 15.70
N VAL A 548 -21.82 10.27 15.34
CA VAL A 548 -20.81 11.07 16.03
C VAL A 548 -20.59 12.33 15.20
N THR A 549 -20.60 13.51 15.83
CA THR A 549 -20.28 14.80 15.19
C THR A 549 -19.44 15.63 16.15
N ILE A 550 -18.44 16.36 15.64
CA ILE A 550 -17.70 17.36 16.42
C ILE A 550 -18.04 18.79 16.00
N ALA A 551 -17.77 19.76 16.89
CA ALA A 551 -18.05 21.17 16.63
C ALA A 551 -17.44 21.70 15.31
N ALA A 552 -16.27 21.20 14.90
CA ALA A 552 -15.65 21.55 13.62
C ALA A 552 -16.51 21.16 12.40
N GLU A 553 -17.19 20.01 12.42
CA GLU A 553 -18.13 19.62 11.37
C GLU A 553 -19.43 20.45 11.44
N SER A 554 -19.94 20.69 12.66
CA SER A 554 -21.17 21.50 12.87
C SER A 554 -21.02 22.95 12.39
N THR A 555 -19.80 23.51 12.34
CA THR A 555 -19.54 24.81 11.70
C THR A 555 -19.86 24.82 10.20
N HIS A 556 -19.73 23.69 9.52
CA HIS A 556 -20.05 23.53 8.10
C HIS A 556 -21.47 23.00 7.84
N LEU A 557 -21.98 22.14 8.74
CA LEU A 557 -23.25 21.42 8.59
C LEU A 557 -24.44 22.09 9.32
N GLY A 558 -24.20 23.04 10.21
CA GLY A 558 -25.21 23.54 11.14
C GLY A 558 -25.55 22.51 12.23
N ARG A 559 -26.84 22.29 12.49
CA ARG A 559 -27.34 21.40 13.55
C ARG A 559 -28.47 20.51 13.01
N SER A 560 -28.47 19.23 13.39
CA SER A 560 -29.61 18.31 13.17
C SER A 560 -30.82 18.76 13.99
N ARG A 561 -32.02 18.28 13.61
CA ARG A 561 -33.19 18.36 14.48
C ARG A 561 -33.03 17.35 15.63
N MET A 562 -33.02 17.86 16.86
CA MET A 562 -33.24 16.99 18.02
C MET A 562 -34.69 16.47 17.97
N PRO A 563 -34.97 15.24 18.44
CA PRO A 563 -36.33 14.83 18.72
C PRO A 563 -36.94 15.75 19.78
N ASP A 564 -38.24 16.04 19.68
CA ASP A 564 -38.96 16.65 20.81
C ASP A 564 -38.83 15.73 22.04
N PRO A 565 -38.69 16.30 23.26
CA PRO A 565 -38.67 15.50 24.47
C PRO A 565 -40.02 14.75 24.59
N ALA A 566 -39.94 13.43 24.78
CA ALA A 566 -41.15 12.63 24.97
C ALA A 566 -42.00 13.22 26.11
N PRO A 567 -43.33 13.37 25.92
CA PRO A 567 -44.18 13.94 26.95
C PRO A 567 -44.06 13.11 28.23
N GLN A 568 -43.80 13.78 29.35
CA GLN A 568 -43.70 13.09 30.64
C GLN A 568 -45.04 12.40 30.94
N PRO A 569 -45.03 11.13 31.39
CA PRO A 569 -46.24 10.52 31.95
C PRO A 569 -46.62 11.27 33.22
N GLY A 570 -47.81 11.88 33.21
CA GLY A 570 -48.43 12.55 34.36
C GLY A 570 -49.32 11.64 35.18
#